data_AF-A0A534AGR5-F1
#
_entry.id   AF-A0A534AGR5-F1
#
_cell.length_a   1.000
_cell.length_b   1.000
_cell.length_c   1.000
_cell.angle_alpha   90.00
_cell.angle_beta   90.00
_cell.angle_gamma   90.00
#
_symmetry.space_group_name_H-M   'P 1'
#
loop_
_entity.id
_entity.type
_entity.pdbx_description
1 polymer ?
#
loop_
_entity_poly.entity_id
_entity_poly.type
_entity_poly.pdbx_seq_one_letter_code
_entity_poly.pdbx_strand_id
1 'polypeptide(L)'
;ADRILPALPQRLSDAATKLLQSKGVRVRTSARVAEVLPNGVRLSSGQIIPAELVVWAAGVKAPEFLKDLDGLETNRANQLIVRPTLQTTRDENIFAIGDCAACPWT
;
A
#
# COMPACT_ATOMS: atom_id res chain seq x y z
N ALA A 1 7.94 7.35 -1.89
CA ALA A 1 9.20 6.69 -2.29
C ALA A 1 9.81 7.47 -3.43
N ASP A 2 11.13 7.54 -3.46
CA ASP A 2 11.97 8.15 -4.50
C ASP A 2 11.99 7.35 -5.81
N ARG A 3 11.64 6.05 -5.76
CA ARG A 3 11.56 5.13 -6.91
C ARG A 3 10.28 4.28 -6.93
N ILE A 4 9.94 3.76 -8.11
CA ILE A 4 8.92 2.71 -8.27
C ILE A 4 9.50 1.35 -7.87
N LEU A 5 8.63 0.40 -7.51
CA LEU A 5 9.00 -0.97 -7.09
C LEU A 5 10.09 -0.98 -5.98
N PRO A 6 9.91 -0.23 -4.87
CA PRO A 6 10.96 -0.04 -3.86
C PRO A 6 11.37 -1.33 -3.13
N ALA A 7 10.53 -2.37 -3.15
CA ALA A 7 10.85 -3.69 -2.61
C ALA A 7 11.85 -4.48 -3.48
N LEU A 8 12.11 -4.05 -4.71
CA LEU A 8 13.04 -4.69 -5.63
C LEU A 8 14.41 -4.00 -5.62
N PRO A 9 15.48 -4.66 -6.11
CA PRO A 9 16.78 -4.02 -6.32
C PRO A 9 16.71 -2.80 -7.25
N GLN A 10 17.54 -1.79 -6.99
CA GLN A 10 17.54 -0.50 -7.72
C GLN A 10 17.58 -0.67 -9.24
N ARG A 11 18.45 -1.56 -9.74
CA ARG A 11 18.59 -1.84 -11.18
C ARG A 11 17.26 -2.19 -11.86
N LEU A 12 16.35 -2.86 -11.16
CA LEU A 12 15.04 -3.24 -11.70
C LEU A 12 14.08 -2.06 -11.70
N SER A 13 14.10 -1.22 -10.66
CA SER A 13 13.37 0.05 -10.65
C SER A 13 13.77 0.95 -11.82
N ASP A 14 15.07 1.05 -12.09
CA ASP A 14 15.61 1.89 -13.16
C ASP A 14 15.22 1.34 -14.54
N ALA A 15 15.34 0.02 -14.74
CA ALA A 15 14.94 -0.63 -15.98
C ALA A 15 13.44 -0.46 -16.26
N ALA A 16 12.58 -0.65 -15.25
CA ALA A 16 11.14 -0.45 -15.36
C ALA A 16 10.79 1.02 -15.66
N THR A 17 11.47 1.97 -15.01
CA THR A 17 11.27 3.41 -15.25
C THR A 17 11.62 3.78 -16.70
N LYS A 18 12.77 3.31 -17.21
CA LYS A 18 13.18 3.52 -18.60
C LYS A 18 12.18 2.94 -19.60
N LEU A 19 11.67 1.73 -19.34
CA LEU A 19 10.68 1.08 -20.19
C LEU A 19 9.34 1.84 -20.22
N LEU A 20 8.89 2.35 -19.07
CA LEU A 20 7.68 3.18 -19.00
C LEU A 20 7.87 4.49 -19.78
N GLN A 21 9.01 5.16 -19.56
CA GLN A 21 9.35 6.41 -20.26
C GLN A 21 9.47 6.20 -21.78
N SER A 22 10.06 5.10 -22.24
CA SER A 22 10.15 4.78 -23.67
C SER A 22 8.78 4.53 -24.33
N LYS A 23 7.75 4.25 -23.53
CA LYS A 23 6.35 4.12 -23.97
C LYS A 23 5.55 5.42 -23.82
N GLY A 24 6.21 6.54 -23.49
CA GLY A 24 5.57 7.84 -23.31
C GLY A 24 4.93 8.06 -21.93
N VAL A 25 5.15 7.16 -20.98
CA VAL A 25 4.61 7.28 -19.62
C VAL A 25 5.46 8.27 -18.82
N ARG A 26 4.82 9.30 -18.25
CA ARG A 26 5.46 10.23 -17.31
C ARG A 26 5.43 9.66 -15.90
N VAL A 27 6.56 9.14 -15.45
CA VAL A 27 6.71 8.62 -14.08
C VAL A 27 7.01 9.78 -13.12
N ARG A 28 6.19 9.93 -12.08
CA ARG A 28 6.39 10.91 -10.99
C ARG A 28 6.54 10.17 -9.67
N THR A 29 7.76 10.15 -9.13
CA THR A 29 8.05 9.62 -7.79
C THR A 29 8.02 10.74 -6.77
N SER A 30 8.07 10.41 -5.47
CA SER A 30 7.90 11.38 -4.37
C SER A 30 6.65 12.26 -4.49
N ALA A 31 5.64 11.80 -5.26
CA ALA A 31 4.42 12.51 -5.57
C ALA A 31 3.23 11.79 -4.93
N ARG A 32 3.03 12.02 -3.62
CA ARG A 32 1.90 11.44 -2.90
C ARG A 32 0.61 12.13 -3.33
N VAL A 33 -0.38 11.36 -3.75
CA VAL A 33 -1.73 11.89 -4.02
C VAL A 33 -2.42 12.17 -2.70
N ALA A 34 -2.98 13.37 -2.56
CA ALA A 34 -3.74 13.82 -1.39
C ALA A 34 -5.25 13.76 -1.63
N GLU A 35 -5.70 14.02 -2.86
CA GLU A 35 -7.12 14.11 -3.20
C GLU A 35 -7.35 13.75 -4.67
N VAL A 36 -8.45 13.05 -4.97
CA VAL A 36 -8.96 12.87 -6.34
C VAL A 36 -9.98 13.96 -6.60
N LEU A 37 -9.77 14.71 -7.68
CA LEU A 37 -10.65 15.80 -8.13
C LEU A 37 -11.44 15.34 -9.37
N PRO A 38 -12.56 16.01 -9.71
CA PRO A 38 -13.33 15.67 -10.92
C PRO A 38 -12.52 15.72 -12.23
N ASN A 39 -11.44 16.51 -12.27
CA ASN A 39 -10.62 16.76 -13.45
C ASN A 39 -9.13 16.42 -13.25
N GLY A 40 -8.80 15.61 -12.24
CA GLY A 40 -7.41 15.25 -11.98
C GLY A 40 -7.12 14.76 -10.57
N VAL A 41 -5.87 14.89 -10.15
CA VAL A 41 -5.43 14.57 -8.79
C VAL A 41 -4.63 15.71 -8.19
N ARG A 42 -4.86 15.99 -6.90
CA ARG A 42 -4.05 16.92 -6.11
C ARG A 42 -2.96 16.14 -5.39
N LEU A 43 -1.72 16.55 -5.55
CA LEU A 43 -0.60 16.02 -4.78
C LEU A 43 -0.52 16.69 -3.40
N SER A 44 0.16 16.04 -2.46
CA SER A 44 0.42 16.60 -1.12
C SER A 44 1.25 17.88 -1.16
N SER A 45 1.96 18.14 -2.25
CA SER A 45 2.66 19.40 -2.50
C SER A 45 1.72 20.55 -2.88
N GLY A 46 0.42 20.28 -3.09
CA GLY A 46 -0.56 21.23 -3.61
C GLY A 46 -0.67 21.25 -5.14
N GLN A 47 0.31 20.67 -5.85
CA GLN A 47 0.28 20.58 -7.32
C GLN A 47 -0.92 19.76 -7.81
N ILE A 48 -1.59 20.25 -8.87
CA ILE A 48 -2.66 19.51 -9.55
C ILE A 48 -2.10 18.85 -10.82
N ILE A 49 -2.43 17.58 -11.01
CA ILE A 49 -2.18 16.84 -12.25
C ILE A 49 -3.52 16.67 -12.96
N PRO A 50 -3.73 17.29 -14.14
CA PRO A 50 -4.96 17.10 -14.90
C PRO A 50 -5.06 15.65 -15.40
N ALA A 51 -6.24 15.06 -15.29
CA ALA A 51 -6.54 13.74 -15.82
C ALA A 51 -8.04 13.59 -16.08
N GLU A 52 -8.40 12.96 -17.19
CA GLU A 52 -9.78 12.59 -17.52
C GLU A 52 -10.19 11.26 -16.86
N LEU A 53 -9.22 10.34 -16.70
CA LEU A 53 -9.40 9.06 -16.02
C LEU A 53 -8.32 8.89 -14.96
N VAL A 54 -8.75 8.56 -13.74
CA VAL A 54 -7.86 8.22 -12.63
C VAL A 54 -8.03 6.75 -12.30
N VAL A 55 -7.03 5.95 -12.64
CA VAL A 55 -6.93 4.55 -12.20
C VAL A 55 -6.07 4.52 -10.95
N TRP A 56 -6.62 4.01 -9.84
CA TRP A 56 -6.00 4.10 -8.52
C TRP A 56 -5.76 2.71 -7.92
N ALA A 57 -4.49 2.40 -7.65
CA ALA A 57 -4.08 1.24 -6.84
C ALA A 57 -3.50 1.73 -5.51
N ALA A 58 -4.37 1.94 -4.50
CA ALA A 58 -3.95 2.34 -3.16
C ALA A 58 -3.33 1.15 -2.45
N GLY A 59 -2.47 1.40 -1.46
CA GLY A 59 -2.15 0.34 -0.50
C GLY A 59 -3.43 -0.21 0.15
N VAL A 60 -3.43 -1.50 0.45
CA VAL A 60 -4.54 -2.18 1.14
C VAL A 60 -4.46 -1.90 2.63
N LYS A 61 -5.60 -1.61 3.25
CA LYS A 61 -5.77 -1.54 4.71
C LYS A 61 -6.86 -2.54 5.08
N ALA A 62 -6.65 -3.31 6.13
CA ALA A 62 -7.68 -4.22 6.62
C ALA A 62 -8.85 -3.42 7.23
N PRO A 63 -10.07 -4.02 7.27
CA PRO A 63 -11.26 -3.34 7.77
C PRO A 63 -11.07 -2.65 9.13
N GLU A 64 -11.67 -1.46 9.30
CA GLU A 64 -11.42 -0.59 10.45
C GLU A 64 -11.76 -1.25 11.79
N PHE A 65 -12.78 -2.11 11.83
CA PHE A 65 -13.20 -2.78 13.07
C PHE A 65 -12.15 -3.73 13.65
N LEU A 66 -11.23 -4.24 12.82
CA LEU A 66 -10.22 -5.20 13.28
C LEU A 66 -9.27 -4.59 14.31
N LYS A 67 -9.01 -3.28 14.21
CA LYS A 67 -8.10 -2.59 15.13
C LYS A 67 -8.58 -2.60 16.58
N ASP A 68 -9.90 -2.70 16.77
CA ASP A 68 -10.59 -2.65 18.07
C ASP A 68 -11.23 -4.00 18.41
N LEU A 69 -10.87 -5.07 17.70
CA LEU A 69 -11.52 -6.37 17.84
C LEU A 69 -11.06 -7.05 19.13
N ASP A 70 -11.84 -6.82 20.19
CA ASP A 70 -11.79 -7.53 21.49
C ASP A 70 -10.38 -7.72 22.07
N GLY A 71 -9.58 -6.65 22.03
CA GLY A 71 -8.23 -6.65 22.59
C GLY A 71 -7.19 -7.43 21.80
N LEU A 72 -7.51 -7.94 20.60
CA LEU A 72 -6.55 -8.55 19.70
C LEU A 72 -5.52 -7.52 19.20
N GLU A 73 -4.31 -8.00 18.91
CA GLU A 73 -3.22 -7.14 18.48
C GLU A 73 -3.30 -6.88 16.97
N THR A 74 -3.14 -5.62 16.56
CA THR A 74 -3.10 -5.24 15.14
C THR A 74 -1.91 -4.35 14.81
N ASN A 75 -1.51 -4.36 13.54
CA ASN A 75 -0.55 -3.39 13.00
C ASN A 75 -1.24 -2.09 12.55
N ARG A 76 -0.46 -1.10 12.09
CA ARG A 76 -0.97 0.20 11.58
C ARG A 76 -1.93 0.10 10.37
N ALA A 77 -1.98 -1.05 9.70
CA ALA A 77 -2.88 -1.34 8.59
C ALA A 77 -4.12 -2.13 9.05
N ASN A 78 -4.40 -2.19 10.36
CA ASN A 78 -5.47 -2.93 11.02
C ASN A 78 -5.39 -4.47 10.83
N GLN A 79 -4.26 -5.00 10.39
CA GLN A 79 -4.11 -6.44 10.22
C GLN A 79 -3.81 -7.07 11.58
N LEU A 80 -4.48 -8.18 11.89
CA LEU A 80 -4.24 -8.97 13.10
C LEU A 80 -2.84 -9.54 13.08
N ILE A 81 -2.07 -9.32 14.15
CA ILE A 81 -0.74 -9.90 14.28
C ILE A 81 -0.89 -11.38 14.61
N VAL A 82 -0.26 -12.23 13.80
CA VAL A 82 -0.34 -13.68 13.92
C VAL A 82 1.04 -14.30 14.09
N ARG A 83 1.08 -15.48 14.71
CA ARG A 83 2.25 -16.38 14.71
C ARG A 83 2.40 -17.05 13.33
N PRO A 84 3.52 -17.73 13.04
CA PRO A 84 3.66 -18.54 11.81
C PRO A 84 2.59 -19.63 11.64
N THR A 85 1.93 -20.02 12.74
CA THR A 85 0.79 -20.95 12.77
C THR A 85 -0.56 -20.28 12.45
N LEU A 86 -0.57 -18.98 12.11
CA LEU A 86 -1.74 -18.15 11.80
C LEU A 86 -2.66 -17.83 12.99
N GLN A 87 -2.30 -18.28 14.20
CA GLN A 87 -3.01 -17.93 15.43
C GLN A 87 -2.68 -16.48 15.83
N THR A 88 -3.66 -15.74 16.33
CA THR A 88 -3.41 -14.39 16.87
C THR A 88 -2.45 -14.45 18.05
N THR A 89 -1.72 -13.37 18.30
CA THR A 89 -0.73 -13.33 19.39
C THR A 89 -1.36 -13.42 20.79
N ARG A 90 -2.65 -13.09 20.93
CA ARG A 90 -3.34 -12.94 22.22
C ARG A 90 -4.37 -14.03 22.53
N ASP A 91 -4.91 -14.71 21.51
CA ASP A 91 -5.82 -15.85 21.67
C ASP A 91 -5.42 -16.99 20.71
N GLU A 92 -5.13 -18.15 21.27
CA GLU A 92 -4.66 -19.34 20.53
C GLU A 92 -5.77 -20.04 19.72
N ASN A 93 -7.04 -19.74 20.01
CA ASN A 93 -8.20 -20.29 19.31
C ASN A 93 -8.63 -19.43 18.12
N ILE A 94 -8.10 -18.21 18.01
CA ILE A 94 -8.45 -17.28 16.93
C ILE A 94 -7.34 -17.31 15.88
N PHE A 95 -7.73 -17.53 14.64
CA PHE A 95 -6.84 -17.59 13.47
C PHE A 95 -7.20 -16.48 12.49
N ALA A 96 -6.19 -15.91 11.82
CA ALA A 96 -6.38 -14.94 10.74
C ALA A 96 -5.50 -15.29 9.53
N ILE A 97 -6.08 -15.17 8.33
CA ILE A 97 -5.42 -15.50 7.06
C ILE A 97 -5.85 -14.50 5.97
N GLY A 98 -4.99 -14.30 4.97
CA GLY A 98 -5.22 -13.36 3.88
C GLY A 98 -4.90 -11.92 4.28
N ASP A 99 -5.53 -10.95 3.63
CA ASP A 99 -5.19 -9.52 3.79
C ASP A 99 -5.44 -8.98 5.20
N CYS A 100 -6.24 -9.66 6.03
CA CYS A 100 -6.47 -9.27 7.43
C CYS A 100 -5.36 -9.73 8.37
N ALA A 101 -4.40 -10.54 7.94
CA ALA A 101 -3.34 -11.11 8.77
C ALA A 101 -1.98 -10.49 8.49
N ALA A 102 -1.31 -10.00 9.54
CA ALA A 102 0.09 -9.59 9.50
C ALA A 102 0.97 -10.81 9.81
N CYS A 103 1.27 -11.59 8.76
CA CYS A 103 2.11 -12.77 8.90
C CYS A 103 3.60 -12.39 8.94
N PRO A 104 4.37 -12.86 9.93
CA PRO A 104 5.81 -12.66 9.96
C PRO A 104 6.47 -13.35 8.74
N TRP A 105 7.16 -12.54 7.93
CA TRP A 105 8.05 -13.00 6.86
C TRP A 105 9.48 -13.03 7.40
N THR A 106 9.79 -14.02 8.23
CA THR A 106 11.14 -14.28 8.74
C THR A 106 11.40 -15.77 8.75
#